data_AF-A0A536GX42-F1
#
_entry.id   AF-A0A536GX42-F1
#
_cell.length_a   1.000
_cell.length_b   1.000
_cell.length_c   1.000
_cell.angle_alpha   90.00
_cell.angle_beta   90.00
_cell.angle_gamma   90.00
#
_symmetry.space_group_name_H-M   'P 1'
#
loop_
_entity.id
_entity.type
_entity.pdbx_description
1 polymer ?
#
loop_
_entity_poly.entity_id
_entity_poly.type
_entity_poly.pdbx_seq_one_letter_code
_entity_poly.pdbx_strand_id
1 'polypeptide(L)'
;QSVFQLTKQHYSRYTPEMVSRITGIPQDQFTRIAQLVGEMGKPDKVMTIVYAVGLTQHTTGGELIRAGAVLQLLLGNIGRPGGGMNAERGHANIQGNTDHAISWEILPGYLRIPAPGQLNLDAYVKASAAKRSDPRSWNFFGINYKNFMVSLLKGWYGDAATKKNEFAFDFIPKPAKNASWMTIYDQALKGKMEGLILSGMTATSIGPDSNRVMEALGNLKWLVVMDPLPTTSSEFWHAPGVNPSSVKTEVFMVPTTHWIEKDGSFVNSGRWSQWKDQVLPPEGNARHDHWVLADLFSRVKKLYQQQGGKFPDPIMALTLKYKDATKPQLDEIAQEINGFDLTTGKRMATFAALKSDGSTTAGDWIYTGSYPDSGNLMQRRNGIQDPTKNDPTGMGFYPTWAWSWPLNRRVLYNRASADLDGNPWDASRPGIKWDAAQSKWVGDVPDYPPTGPTSDPKSPKAWLPFIMNGEGVGRLFSTSMVDGPLPEHYEPMESPIKNPLHPAQSEDPVAFLYTGETSGKYGKVTDTFGTAADYPYVATSYRLTEHEHYVTQHVPLLAGLQPSP
;
A
#
# COMPACT_ATOMS: atom_id res chain seq x y z
N GLN A 1 -26.47 23.59 2.32
CA GLN A 1 -25.91 23.04 3.58
C GLN A 1 -24.40 22.85 3.39
N SER A 2 -23.58 23.04 4.42
CA SER A 2 -22.12 22.81 4.34
C SER A 2 -21.76 21.38 4.74
N VAL A 3 -20.56 20.92 4.36
CA VAL A 3 -20.03 19.60 4.78
C VAL A 3 -20.08 19.43 6.30
N PHE A 4 -19.75 20.48 7.05
CA PHE A 4 -19.79 20.44 8.51
C PHE A 4 -21.21 20.21 9.06
N GLN A 5 -22.23 20.89 8.49
CA GLN A 5 -23.62 20.70 8.92
C GLN A 5 -24.14 19.30 8.57
N LEU A 6 -23.79 18.76 7.39
CA LEU A 6 -24.11 17.38 7.02
C LEU A 6 -23.45 16.38 7.96
N THR A 7 -22.18 16.58 8.30
CA THR A 7 -21.43 15.74 9.24
C THR A 7 -22.10 15.74 10.62
N LYS A 8 -22.46 16.94 11.13
CA LYS A 8 -23.15 17.09 12.41
C LYS A 8 -24.51 16.38 12.42
N GLN A 9 -25.28 16.50 11.34
CA GLN A 9 -26.58 15.82 11.22
C GLN A 9 -26.41 14.30 11.17
N HIS A 10 -25.47 13.80 10.37
CA HIS A 10 -25.20 12.37 10.19
C HIS A 10 -24.89 11.66 11.51
N TYR A 11 -23.95 12.23 12.27
CA TYR A 11 -23.49 11.64 13.54
C TYR A 11 -24.42 11.89 14.74
N SER A 12 -25.49 12.68 14.58
CA SER A 12 -26.42 12.99 15.68
C SER A 12 -27.13 11.76 16.30
N ARG A 13 -27.19 10.65 15.55
CA ARG A 13 -27.80 9.38 15.97
C ARG A 13 -26.90 8.54 16.89
N TYR A 14 -25.59 8.84 16.94
CA TYR A 14 -24.60 8.10 17.71
C TYR A 14 -24.46 8.70 19.12
N THR A 15 -25.54 8.65 19.91
CA THR A 15 -25.53 9.07 21.31
C THR A 15 -24.75 8.08 22.19
N PRO A 16 -24.30 8.45 23.41
CA PRO A 16 -23.67 7.51 24.35
C PRO A 16 -24.50 6.24 24.58
N GLU A 17 -25.82 6.37 24.66
CA GLU A 17 -26.75 5.24 24.81
C GLU A 17 -26.70 4.32 23.58
N MET A 18 -26.70 4.89 22.37
CA MET A 18 -26.63 4.11 21.13
C MET A 18 -25.27 3.41 20.98
N VAL A 19 -24.17 4.10 21.28
CA VAL A 19 -22.82 3.51 21.25
C VAL A 19 -22.73 2.35 22.24
N SER A 20 -23.27 2.50 23.45
CA SER A 20 -23.31 1.44 24.45
C SER A 20 -24.10 0.22 23.97
N ARG A 21 -25.24 0.44 23.30
CA ARG A 21 -26.05 -0.65 22.71
C ARG A 21 -25.34 -1.42 21.61
N ILE A 22 -24.55 -0.74 20.77
CA ILE A 22 -23.81 -1.37 19.66
C ILE A 22 -22.56 -2.10 20.18
N THR A 23 -21.77 -1.43 21.02
CA THR A 23 -20.42 -1.87 21.36
C THR A 23 -20.34 -2.67 22.66
N GLY A 24 -21.36 -2.59 23.52
CA GLY A 24 -21.32 -3.11 24.88
C GLY A 24 -20.48 -2.27 25.85
N ILE A 25 -19.85 -1.17 25.41
CA ILE A 25 -19.08 -0.28 26.29
C ILE A 25 -20.05 0.47 27.23
N PRO A 26 -19.84 0.47 28.55
CA PRO A 26 -20.65 1.26 29.47
C PRO A 26 -20.62 2.76 29.13
N GLN A 27 -21.77 3.44 29.24
CA GLN A 27 -21.90 4.85 28.82
C GLN A 27 -20.93 5.79 29.55
N ASP A 28 -20.75 5.58 30.86
CA ASP A 28 -19.82 6.37 31.69
C ASP A 28 -18.36 6.20 31.24
N GLN A 29 -17.96 4.97 30.88
CA GLN A 29 -16.64 4.70 30.33
C GLN A 29 -16.46 5.36 28.95
N PHE A 30 -17.45 5.25 28.07
CA PHE A 30 -17.43 5.91 26.77
C PHE A 30 -17.32 7.44 26.93
N THR A 31 -18.15 8.05 27.78
CA THR A 31 -18.13 9.49 28.03
C THR A 31 -16.77 9.95 28.57
N ARG A 32 -16.17 9.21 29.50
CA ARG A 32 -14.83 9.50 30.01
C ARG A 32 -13.77 9.50 28.89
N ILE A 33 -13.80 8.49 28.02
CA ILE A 33 -12.87 8.39 26.88
C ILE A 33 -13.11 9.54 25.90
N ALA A 34 -14.37 9.84 25.56
CA ALA A 34 -14.74 10.92 24.65
C ALA A 34 -14.27 12.29 25.16
N GLN A 35 -14.35 12.54 26.48
CA GLN A 35 -13.81 13.76 27.09
C GLN A 35 -12.29 13.86 26.93
N LEU A 36 -11.55 12.78 27.24
CA LEU A 36 -10.08 12.73 27.08
C LEU A 36 -9.66 12.96 25.62
N VAL A 37 -10.33 12.28 24.68
CA VAL A 37 -10.11 12.46 23.23
C VAL A 37 -10.42 13.89 22.80
N GLY A 38 -11.52 14.47 23.30
CA GLY A 38 -11.91 15.85 23.00
C GLY A 38 -10.87 16.89 23.44
N GLU A 39 -10.15 16.64 24.54
CA GLU A 39 -9.05 17.52 24.95
C GLU A 39 -7.90 17.59 23.93
N MET A 40 -7.75 16.56 23.09
CA MET A 40 -6.69 16.50 22.09
C MET A 40 -6.94 17.42 20.90
N GLY A 41 -8.10 18.11 20.86
CA GLY A 41 -8.37 19.19 19.92
C GLY A 41 -7.73 20.54 20.29
N LYS A 42 -7.09 20.64 21.46
CA LYS A 42 -6.37 21.85 21.87
C LYS A 42 -5.06 22.01 21.08
N PRO A 43 -4.65 23.24 20.70
CA PRO A 43 -3.43 23.46 19.92
C PRO A 43 -2.14 22.93 20.58
N ASP A 44 -2.08 22.83 21.90
CA ASP A 44 -0.95 22.32 22.69
C ASP A 44 -1.09 20.84 23.08
N LYS A 45 -2.08 20.13 22.52
CA LYS A 45 -2.29 18.70 22.72
C LYS A 45 -2.37 18.00 21.36
N VAL A 46 -2.05 16.71 21.36
CA VAL A 46 -2.12 15.86 20.18
C VAL A 46 -2.31 14.42 20.62
N MET A 47 -3.08 13.65 19.84
CA MET A 47 -3.13 12.20 19.95
C MET A 47 -2.88 11.56 18.60
N THR A 48 -2.43 10.32 18.64
CA THR A 48 -2.32 9.45 17.47
C THR A 48 -3.29 8.28 17.60
N ILE A 49 -3.79 7.79 16.46
CA ILE A 49 -4.52 6.53 16.39
C ILE A 49 -3.59 5.50 15.77
N VAL A 50 -3.23 4.49 16.56
CA VAL A 50 -2.40 3.35 16.10
C VAL A 50 -3.34 2.19 15.79
N TYR A 51 -3.31 1.67 14.56
CA TYR A 51 -4.20 0.59 14.15
C TYR A 51 -3.57 -0.28 13.06
N ALA A 52 -4.10 -1.49 12.87
CA ALA A 52 -3.70 -2.42 11.82
C ALA A 52 -4.92 -3.22 11.34
N VAL A 53 -4.83 -4.56 11.34
CA VAL A 53 -5.86 -5.46 10.79
C VAL A 53 -7.22 -5.37 11.48
N GLY A 54 -7.24 -5.00 12.77
CA GLY A 54 -8.48 -4.89 13.54
C GLY A 54 -9.45 -3.81 13.06
N LEU A 55 -9.02 -2.89 12.19
CA LEU A 55 -9.94 -1.97 11.48
C LEU A 55 -10.11 -2.32 10.00
N THR A 56 -9.15 -3.01 9.37
CA THR A 56 -9.14 -3.19 7.92
C THR A 56 -9.89 -4.45 7.46
N GLN A 57 -9.95 -5.50 8.27
CA GLN A 57 -10.49 -6.82 7.88
C GLN A 57 -11.99 -6.95 8.17
N HIS A 58 -12.76 -5.98 7.68
CA HIS A 58 -14.22 -5.95 7.75
C HIS A 58 -14.79 -5.55 6.39
N THR A 59 -16.05 -5.89 6.12
CA THR A 59 -16.79 -5.37 4.96
C THR A 59 -16.80 -3.85 4.94
N THR A 60 -16.85 -3.22 6.12
CA THR A 60 -16.82 -1.75 6.34
C THR A 60 -15.43 -1.20 6.70
N GLY A 61 -14.35 -1.97 6.48
CA GLY A 61 -13.02 -1.60 6.98
C GLY A 61 -12.51 -0.24 6.48
N GLY A 62 -12.85 0.12 5.24
CA GLY A 62 -12.57 1.45 4.69
C GLY A 62 -13.24 2.58 5.48
N GLU A 63 -14.50 2.39 5.86
CA GLU A 63 -15.25 3.39 6.63
C GLU A 63 -14.83 3.48 8.11
N LEU A 64 -14.41 2.36 8.73
CA LEU A 64 -13.82 2.38 10.07
C LEU A 64 -12.55 3.27 10.11
N ILE A 65 -11.70 3.15 9.10
CA ILE A 65 -10.48 3.98 8.98
C ILE A 65 -10.86 5.43 8.68
N ARG A 66 -11.87 5.66 7.83
CA ARG A 66 -12.39 7.00 7.54
C ARG A 66 -12.94 7.68 8.79
N ALA A 67 -13.62 6.97 9.69
CA ALA A 67 -14.11 7.51 10.96
C ALA A 67 -12.94 8.04 11.81
N GLY A 68 -11.85 7.28 11.94
CA GLY A 68 -10.63 7.72 12.63
C GLY A 68 -9.98 8.94 11.95
N ALA A 69 -9.90 8.95 10.61
CA ALA A 69 -9.37 10.09 9.86
C ALA A 69 -10.22 11.36 10.03
N VAL A 70 -11.55 11.23 10.02
CA VAL A 70 -12.50 12.33 10.29
C VAL A 70 -12.27 12.89 11.69
N LEU A 71 -12.16 12.02 12.70
CA LEU A 71 -11.86 12.43 14.07
C LEU A 71 -10.54 13.20 14.16
N GLN A 72 -9.46 12.66 13.59
CA GLN A 72 -8.13 13.31 13.63
C GLN A 72 -8.10 14.65 12.88
N LEU A 73 -8.88 14.81 11.81
CA LEU A 73 -9.04 16.10 11.12
C LEU A 73 -9.81 17.11 11.98
N LEU A 74 -10.88 16.69 12.65
CA LEU A 74 -11.66 17.55 13.56
C LEU A 74 -10.83 18.00 14.77
N LEU A 75 -9.95 17.14 15.27
CA LEU A 75 -9.03 17.45 16.37
C LEU A 75 -7.78 18.22 15.92
N GLY A 76 -7.54 18.38 14.61
CA GLY A 76 -6.34 19.07 14.12
C GLY A 76 -5.04 18.31 14.40
N ASN A 77 -5.08 16.97 14.44
CA ASN A 77 -3.94 16.12 14.80
C ASN A 77 -3.11 15.63 13.59
N ILE A 78 -3.62 15.79 12.37
CA ILE A 78 -2.91 15.37 11.15
C ILE A 78 -1.73 16.30 10.85
N GLY A 79 -0.57 15.73 10.55
CA GLY A 79 0.65 16.46 10.19
C GLY A 79 1.50 16.92 11.37
N ARG A 80 1.05 16.71 12.61
CA ARG A 80 1.75 17.14 13.84
C ARG A 80 2.62 16.00 14.41
N PRO A 81 3.83 16.28 14.90
CA PRO A 81 4.60 15.29 15.67
C PRO A 81 3.80 14.76 16.86
N GLY A 82 3.74 13.44 17.03
CA GLY A 82 2.91 12.76 18.04
C GLY A 82 1.44 12.56 17.66
N GLY A 83 1.02 13.03 16.48
CA GLY A 83 -0.34 12.90 15.96
C GLY A 83 -0.52 11.85 14.87
N GLY A 84 -1.45 12.13 13.95
CA GLY A 84 -1.64 11.32 12.75
C GLY A 84 -2.51 10.06 12.90
N MET A 85 -2.60 9.32 11.79
CA MET A 85 -3.20 7.99 11.71
C MET A 85 -2.06 7.00 11.45
N ASN A 86 -1.51 6.42 12.51
CA ASN A 86 -0.41 5.46 12.45
C ASN A 86 -0.96 4.08 12.08
N ALA A 87 -1.10 3.89 10.78
CA ALA A 87 -1.61 2.68 10.18
C ALA A 87 -0.48 1.66 10.08
N GLU A 88 -0.29 0.86 11.13
CA GLU A 88 0.86 -0.03 11.25
C GLU A 88 0.85 -1.11 10.18
N ARG A 89 1.94 -1.14 9.42
CA ARG A 89 2.14 -2.10 8.34
C ARG A 89 2.55 -3.46 8.93
N GLY A 90 2.09 -4.53 8.28
CA GLY A 90 2.35 -5.92 8.70
C GLY A 90 3.77 -6.39 8.39
N HIS A 91 3.95 -7.13 7.29
CA HIS A 91 5.28 -7.63 6.90
C HIS A 91 6.30 -6.49 6.74
N ALA A 92 7.58 -6.81 6.98
CA ALA A 92 8.68 -5.87 6.99
C ALA A 92 8.78 -4.97 5.74
N ASN A 93 8.32 -5.46 4.57
CA ASN A 93 8.34 -4.73 3.31
C ASN A 93 6.97 -4.61 2.63
N ILE A 94 5.85 -4.79 3.36
CA ILE A 94 4.52 -4.68 2.71
C ILE A 94 4.30 -3.26 2.16
N GLN A 95 4.89 -2.24 2.79
CA GLN A 95 4.87 -0.88 2.26
C GLN A 95 5.56 -0.81 0.89
N GLY A 96 6.78 -1.32 0.76
CA GLY A 96 7.51 -1.36 -0.52
C GLY A 96 6.83 -2.24 -1.57
N ASN A 97 6.22 -3.36 -1.18
CA ASN A 97 5.43 -4.20 -2.08
C ASN A 97 4.22 -3.44 -2.64
N THR A 98 3.51 -2.67 -1.82
CA THR A 98 2.40 -1.82 -2.28
C THR A 98 2.91 -0.68 -3.15
N ASP A 99 4.00 -0.01 -2.75
CA ASP A 99 4.60 1.09 -3.50
C ASP A 99 4.96 0.66 -4.94
N HIS A 100 5.60 -0.50 -5.06
CA HIS A 100 6.01 -1.11 -6.33
C HIS A 100 4.91 -1.97 -6.99
N ALA A 101 3.66 -1.79 -6.56
CA ALA A 101 2.47 -2.33 -7.19
C ALA A 101 2.43 -3.86 -7.36
N ILE A 102 2.75 -4.60 -6.30
CA ILE A 102 2.33 -6.01 -6.17
C ILE A 102 0.84 -6.05 -5.80
N SER A 103 0.01 -5.44 -6.65
CA SER A 103 -1.44 -5.30 -6.52
C SER A 103 -2.06 -5.15 -7.91
N TRP A 104 -3.30 -5.57 -8.09
CA TRP A 104 -3.91 -5.69 -9.43
C TRP A 104 -4.42 -4.35 -10.01
N GLU A 105 -4.68 -3.37 -9.14
CA GLU A 105 -5.37 -2.12 -9.46
C GLU A 105 -4.43 -0.92 -9.67
N ILE A 106 -3.14 -1.09 -9.40
CA ILE A 106 -2.13 -0.03 -9.48
C ILE A 106 -0.88 -0.48 -10.25
N LEU A 107 -0.09 0.51 -10.64
CA LEU A 107 1.27 0.47 -11.20
C LEU A 107 2.20 1.20 -10.19
N PRO A 108 3.53 1.02 -10.29
CA PRO A 108 4.48 1.62 -9.34
C PRO A 108 4.24 3.10 -9.09
N GLY A 109 4.37 3.52 -7.83
CA GLY A 109 4.09 4.89 -7.40
C GLY A 109 2.60 5.24 -7.40
N TYR A 110 1.73 4.25 -7.14
CA TYR A 110 0.29 4.44 -7.00
C TYR A 110 -0.41 5.01 -8.24
N LEU A 111 0.19 4.83 -9.43
CA LEU A 111 -0.49 5.09 -10.68
C LEU A 111 -1.59 4.03 -10.87
N ARG A 112 -2.80 4.41 -11.26
CA ARG A 112 -3.87 3.43 -11.52
C ARG A 112 -3.50 2.53 -12.69
N ILE A 113 -3.82 1.24 -12.59
CA ILE A 113 -3.79 0.36 -13.77
C ILE A 113 -4.77 0.92 -14.82
N PRO A 114 -4.39 1.01 -16.12
CA PRO A 114 -5.32 1.46 -17.14
C PRO A 114 -6.50 0.50 -17.28
N ALA A 115 -7.70 1.04 -17.44
CA ALA A 115 -8.93 0.28 -17.61
C ALA A 115 -9.34 0.18 -19.09
N PRO A 116 -10.18 -0.80 -19.49
CA PRO A 116 -10.78 -0.82 -20.82
C PRO A 116 -11.46 0.51 -21.16
N GLY A 117 -11.33 0.94 -22.42
CA GLY A 117 -11.84 2.23 -22.90
C GLY A 117 -10.91 3.42 -22.69
N GLN A 118 -9.84 3.29 -21.87
CA GLN A 118 -8.74 4.25 -21.84
C GLN A 118 -7.77 3.94 -22.99
N LEU A 119 -8.20 4.30 -24.21
CA LEU A 119 -7.56 3.87 -25.47
C LEU A 119 -6.21 4.52 -25.77
N ASN A 120 -5.86 5.58 -25.06
CA ASN A 120 -4.63 6.35 -25.27
C ASN A 120 -4.19 7.01 -23.97
N LEU A 121 -2.96 7.56 -23.95
CA LEU A 121 -2.34 8.10 -22.74
C LEU A 121 -3.11 9.31 -22.20
N ASP A 122 -3.67 10.15 -23.08
CA ASP A 122 -4.43 11.33 -22.68
C ASP A 122 -5.78 10.95 -22.05
N ALA A 123 -6.49 9.96 -22.62
CA ALA A 123 -7.72 9.43 -22.04
C ALA A 123 -7.48 8.81 -20.66
N TYR A 124 -6.37 8.07 -20.51
CA TYR A 124 -5.92 7.54 -19.23
C TYR A 124 -5.67 8.65 -18.20
N VAL A 125 -4.85 9.65 -18.53
CA VAL A 125 -4.55 10.77 -17.61
C VAL A 125 -5.82 11.52 -17.23
N LYS A 126 -6.70 11.81 -18.19
CA LYS A 126 -7.96 12.51 -17.94
C LYS A 126 -8.89 11.77 -16.97
N ALA A 127 -8.90 10.45 -17.03
CA ALA A 127 -9.76 9.60 -16.19
C ALA A 127 -9.14 9.30 -14.81
N SER A 128 -7.81 9.13 -14.75
CA SER A 128 -7.12 8.61 -13.57
C SER A 128 -6.51 9.69 -12.68
N ALA A 129 -6.08 10.83 -13.25
CA ALA A 129 -5.45 11.90 -12.49
C ALA A 129 -6.45 12.65 -11.60
N ALA A 130 -6.01 13.02 -10.40
CA ALA A 130 -6.78 13.88 -9.51
C ALA A 130 -7.05 15.25 -10.19
N LYS A 131 -8.30 15.71 -10.14
CA LYS A 131 -8.71 16.97 -10.76
C LYS A 131 -8.57 18.11 -9.75
N ARG A 132 -7.96 19.22 -10.18
CA ARG A 132 -7.91 20.44 -9.38
C ARG A 132 -9.29 21.06 -9.31
N SER A 133 -9.79 21.28 -8.09
CA SER A 133 -11.10 21.89 -7.82
C SER A 133 -11.02 23.22 -7.06
N ASP A 134 -9.86 23.53 -6.46
CA ASP A 134 -9.60 24.81 -5.77
C ASP A 134 -8.40 25.54 -6.40
N PRO A 135 -8.48 26.86 -6.67
CA PRO A 135 -7.37 27.63 -7.21
C PRO A 135 -6.15 27.72 -6.28
N ARG A 136 -6.29 27.42 -4.98
CA ARG A 136 -5.20 27.31 -4.00
C ARG A 136 -4.75 25.86 -3.76
N SER A 137 -5.35 24.88 -4.44
CA SER A 137 -4.81 23.53 -4.41
C SER A 137 -3.61 23.41 -5.35
N TRP A 138 -2.51 22.83 -4.84
CA TRP A 138 -1.39 22.45 -5.68
C TRP A 138 -1.75 21.27 -6.59
N ASN A 139 -2.49 20.29 -6.08
CA ASN A 139 -2.84 19.05 -6.79
C ASN A 139 -1.61 18.38 -7.44
N PHE A 140 -0.52 18.26 -6.67
CA PHE A 140 0.80 17.87 -7.17
C PHE A 140 0.77 16.56 -7.95
N PHE A 141 0.06 15.56 -7.43
CA PHE A 141 -0.09 14.27 -8.09
C PHE A 141 -0.82 14.38 -9.43
N GLY A 142 -1.96 15.07 -9.44
CA GLY A 142 -2.78 15.20 -10.63
C GLY A 142 -2.09 15.95 -11.77
N ILE A 143 -1.38 17.03 -11.47
CA ILE A 143 -0.70 17.85 -12.50
C ILE A 143 0.55 17.15 -13.08
N ASN A 144 1.19 16.27 -12.31
CA ASN A 144 2.39 15.54 -12.75
C ASN A 144 2.10 14.09 -13.17
N TYR A 145 0.84 13.66 -13.14
CA TYR A 145 0.45 12.27 -13.38
C TYR A 145 0.97 11.72 -14.71
N LYS A 146 0.94 12.54 -15.78
CA LYS A 146 1.48 12.16 -17.09
C LYS A 146 3.01 12.07 -17.09
N ASN A 147 3.71 12.91 -16.32
CA ASN A 147 5.16 12.84 -16.19
C ASN A 147 5.56 11.49 -15.59
N PHE A 148 4.91 11.10 -14.48
CA PHE A 148 5.20 9.84 -13.80
C PHE A 148 4.92 8.63 -14.70
N MET A 149 3.78 8.63 -15.40
CA MET A 149 3.43 7.54 -16.30
C MET A 149 4.43 7.37 -17.45
N VAL A 150 4.82 8.47 -18.10
CA VAL A 150 5.80 8.41 -19.20
C VAL A 150 7.17 8.00 -18.69
N SER A 151 7.62 8.51 -17.54
CA SER A 151 8.90 8.11 -16.94
C SER A 151 8.95 6.62 -16.57
N LEU A 152 7.84 6.07 -16.08
CA LEU A 152 7.69 4.62 -15.83
C LEU A 152 7.81 3.81 -17.12
N LEU A 153 7.03 4.18 -18.14
CA LEU A 153 7.05 3.54 -19.45
C LEU A 153 8.42 3.60 -20.13
N LYS A 154 9.12 4.74 -20.02
CA LYS A 154 10.50 4.88 -20.49
C LYS A 154 11.47 4.00 -19.71
N GLY A 155 11.24 3.79 -18.42
CA GLY A 155 12.00 2.84 -17.60
C GLY A 155 11.84 1.40 -18.10
N TRP A 156 10.60 0.95 -18.32
CA TRP A 156 10.30 -0.43 -18.73
C TRP A 156 10.68 -0.77 -20.17
N TYR A 157 10.43 0.14 -21.11
CA TYR A 157 10.52 -0.16 -22.54
C TYR A 157 11.64 0.60 -23.26
N GLY A 158 12.39 1.45 -22.55
CA GLY A 158 13.56 2.15 -23.09
C GLY A 158 13.28 2.81 -24.44
N ASP A 159 14.06 2.44 -25.46
CA ASP A 159 14.00 3.03 -26.79
C ASP A 159 12.73 2.65 -27.58
N ALA A 160 12.05 1.57 -27.21
CA ALA A 160 10.77 1.18 -27.79
C ALA A 160 9.62 2.10 -27.34
N ALA A 161 9.75 2.78 -26.19
CA ALA A 161 8.81 3.79 -25.74
C ALA A 161 9.12 5.15 -26.38
N THR A 162 8.41 5.46 -27.47
CA THR A 162 8.56 6.70 -28.25
C THR A 162 7.29 7.55 -28.20
N LYS A 163 7.38 8.83 -28.53
CA LYS A 163 6.18 9.67 -28.63
C LYS A 163 5.17 9.15 -29.67
N LYS A 164 5.64 8.48 -30.74
CA LYS A 164 4.79 7.98 -31.84
C LYS A 164 3.85 6.85 -31.41
N ASN A 165 4.27 6.00 -30.48
CA ASN A 165 3.47 4.90 -29.93
C ASN A 165 3.05 5.17 -28.48
N GLU A 166 2.92 6.44 -28.12
CA GLU A 166 2.50 6.87 -26.77
C GLU A 166 3.32 6.22 -25.65
N PHE A 167 4.62 6.10 -25.87
CA PHE A 167 5.57 5.49 -24.96
C PHE A 167 5.26 4.03 -24.65
N ALA A 168 4.70 3.28 -25.61
CA ALA A 168 4.30 1.89 -25.46
C ALA A 168 3.18 1.69 -24.41
N PHE A 169 2.33 2.70 -24.18
CA PHE A 169 1.17 2.61 -23.29
C PHE A 169 0.22 1.43 -23.62
N ASP A 170 0.12 1.06 -24.89
CA ASP A 170 -0.70 -0.07 -25.32
C ASP A 170 -0.18 -1.44 -24.88
N PHE A 171 1.08 -1.53 -24.44
CA PHE A 171 1.64 -2.77 -23.90
C PHE A 171 1.15 -3.09 -22.48
N ILE A 172 0.61 -2.10 -21.77
CA ILE A 172 0.09 -2.31 -20.42
C ILE A 172 -1.26 -3.04 -20.49
N PRO A 173 -1.41 -4.17 -19.76
CA PRO A 173 -2.67 -4.90 -19.68
C PRO A 173 -3.76 -4.04 -19.04
N LYS A 174 -4.99 -4.18 -19.53
CA LYS A 174 -6.15 -3.36 -19.12
C LYS A 174 -7.25 -4.25 -18.54
N PRO A 175 -7.18 -4.63 -17.24
CA PRO A 175 -8.12 -5.58 -16.66
C PRO A 175 -9.54 -5.01 -16.65
N ALA A 176 -10.48 -5.78 -17.19
CA ALA A 176 -11.90 -5.40 -17.26
C ALA A 176 -12.69 -5.73 -15.99
N LYS A 177 -12.13 -6.56 -15.13
CA LYS A 177 -12.78 -7.09 -13.92
C LYS A 177 -11.77 -7.11 -12.79
N ASN A 178 -12.31 -7.24 -11.58
CA ASN A 178 -11.54 -7.49 -10.36
C ASN A 178 -10.57 -8.67 -10.58
N ALA A 179 -9.31 -8.50 -10.19
CA ALA A 179 -8.27 -9.53 -10.21
C ALA A 179 -7.54 -9.62 -8.85
N SER A 180 -8.23 -9.20 -7.78
CA SER A 180 -7.75 -9.30 -6.41
C SER A 180 -7.61 -10.75 -5.96
N TRP A 181 -6.97 -10.92 -4.81
CA TRP A 181 -6.72 -12.20 -4.15
C TRP A 181 -7.86 -13.20 -4.25
N MET A 182 -9.04 -12.84 -3.73
CA MET A 182 -10.18 -13.76 -3.69
C MET A 182 -10.66 -14.14 -5.09
N THR A 183 -10.52 -13.24 -6.07
CA THR A 183 -10.90 -13.51 -7.45
C THR A 183 -10.00 -14.57 -8.09
N ILE A 184 -8.71 -14.61 -7.75
CA ILE A 184 -7.79 -15.63 -8.26
C ILE A 184 -8.32 -17.04 -7.95
N TYR A 185 -8.70 -17.29 -6.69
CA TYR A 185 -9.20 -18.60 -6.25
C TYR A 185 -10.62 -18.88 -6.76
N ASP A 186 -11.50 -17.87 -6.81
CA ASP A 186 -12.81 -18.00 -7.44
C ASP A 186 -12.71 -18.41 -8.93
N GLN A 187 -11.78 -17.82 -9.68
CA GLN A 187 -11.56 -18.21 -11.08
C GLN A 187 -10.93 -19.59 -11.23
N ALA A 188 -10.04 -19.99 -10.31
CA ALA A 188 -9.48 -21.34 -10.28
C ALA A 188 -10.55 -22.40 -9.97
N LEU A 189 -11.45 -22.15 -9.01
CA LEU A 189 -12.61 -23.01 -8.74
C LEU A 189 -13.50 -23.20 -9.96
N LYS A 190 -13.67 -22.13 -10.77
CA LYS A 190 -14.43 -22.16 -12.03
C LYS A 190 -13.68 -22.78 -13.22
N GLY A 191 -12.46 -23.28 -13.02
CA GLY A 191 -11.63 -23.85 -14.09
C GLY A 191 -11.16 -22.82 -15.12
N LYS A 192 -11.12 -21.53 -14.75
CA LYS A 192 -10.74 -20.41 -15.64
C LYS A 192 -9.28 -19.96 -15.45
N MET A 193 -8.55 -20.59 -14.54
CA MET A 193 -7.13 -20.35 -14.29
C MET A 193 -6.34 -21.61 -14.60
N GLU A 194 -5.27 -21.49 -15.40
CA GLU A 194 -4.39 -22.62 -15.68
C GLU A 194 -3.29 -22.80 -14.64
N GLY A 195 -2.79 -21.71 -14.08
CA GLY A 195 -1.77 -21.79 -13.04
C GLY A 195 -1.55 -20.52 -12.26
N LEU A 196 -0.72 -20.65 -11.23
CA LEU A 196 -0.48 -19.63 -10.21
C LEU A 196 0.98 -19.66 -9.78
N ILE A 197 1.55 -18.47 -9.52
CA ILE A 197 2.85 -18.32 -8.86
C ILE A 197 2.59 -17.69 -7.50
N LEU A 198 2.99 -18.39 -6.44
CA LEU A 198 3.02 -17.89 -5.07
C LEU A 198 4.47 -17.59 -4.71
N SER A 199 4.81 -16.32 -4.49
CA SER A 199 6.19 -15.89 -4.19
C SER A 199 6.26 -15.28 -2.79
N GLY A 200 6.98 -15.93 -1.87
CA GLY A 200 7.11 -15.54 -0.47
C GLY A 200 5.78 -15.56 0.27
N MET A 201 4.92 -16.53 -0.05
CA MET A 201 3.52 -16.52 0.36
C MET A 201 2.88 -17.91 0.28
N THR A 202 1.98 -18.18 1.23
CA THR A 202 1.07 -19.31 1.17
C THR A 202 -0.37 -18.83 1.06
N ALA A 203 -1.21 -19.54 0.30
CA ALA A 203 -2.62 -19.22 0.16
C ALA A 203 -3.49 -19.88 1.22
N THR A 204 -3.13 -21.10 1.61
CA THR A 204 -4.03 -22.05 2.30
C THR A 204 -4.20 -21.75 3.78
N SER A 205 -3.23 -21.10 4.41
CA SER A 205 -3.26 -20.78 5.85
C SER A 205 -3.50 -19.30 6.19
N ILE A 206 -3.37 -18.39 5.21
CA ILE A 206 -3.59 -16.95 5.43
C ILE A 206 -4.84 -16.39 4.72
N GLY A 207 -5.37 -17.12 3.74
CA GLY A 207 -6.59 -16.75 3.04
C GLY A 207 -7.85 -17.15 3.81
N PRO A 208 -9.00 -16.52 3.54
CA PRO A 208 -10.29 -16.97 4.07
C PRO A 208 -10.69 -18.31 3.45
N ASP A 209 -11.43 -19.12 4.19
CA ASP A 209 -11.92 -20.44 3.74
C ASP A 209 -10.82 -21.32 3.12
N SER A 210 -9.91 -21.78 3.97
CA SER A 210 -8.80 -22.66 3.59
C SER A 210 -9.24 -23.88 2.78
N ASN A 211 -10.43 -24.41 3.06
CA ASN A 211 -11.00 -25.56 2.37
C ASN A 211 -11.26 -25.28 0.90
N ARG A 212 -11.90 -24.14 0.59
CA ARG A 212 -12.12 -23.70 -0.80
C ARG A 212 -10.83 -23.30 -1.48
N VAL A 213 -9.89 -22.67 -0.77
CA VAL A 213 -8.58 -22.33 -1.32
C VAL A 213 -7.81 -23.59 -1.75
N MET A 214 -7.79 -24.65 -0.91
CA MET A 214 -7.15 -25.92 -1.28
C MET A 214 -7.80 -26.58 -2.50
N GLU A 215 -9.13 -26.55 -2.60
CA GLU A 215 -9.84 -27.04 -3.79
C GLU A 215 -9.48 -26.24 -5.03
N ALA A 216 -9.43 -24.91 -4.91
CA ALA A 216 -9.04 -24.01 -6.00
C ALA A 216 -7.64 -24.34 -6.53
N LEU A 217 -6.68 -24.61 -5.63
CA LEU A 217 -5.33 -25.02 -6.02
C LEU A 217 -5.34 -26.35 -6.77
N GLY A 218 -6.15 -27.32 -6.35
CA GLY A 218 -6.29 -28.63 -7.01
C GLY A 218 -6.91 -28.59 -8.41
N ASN A 219 -7.57 -27.49 -8.77
CA ASN A 219 -8.14 -27.27 -10.11
C ASN A 219 -7.15 -26.65 -11.11
N LEU A 220 -5.98 -26.20 -10.64
CA LEU A 220 -4.94 -25.66 -11.52
C LEU A 220 -4.25 -26.77 -12.30
N LYS A 221 -3.73 -26.45 -13.49
CA LYS A 221 -2.81 -27.33 -14.23
C LYS A 221 -1.43 -27.32 -13.59
N TRP A 222 -0.94 -26.15 -13.16
CA TRP A 222 0.36 -25.99 -12.53
C TRP A 222 0.35 -24.94 -11.41
N LEU A 223 1.17 -25.15 -10.39
CA LEU A 223 1.40 -24.25 -9.27
C LEU A 223 2.91 -24.10 -9.06
N VAL A 224 3.41 -22.86 -9.04
CA VAL A 224 4.78 -22.56 -8.65
C VAL A 224 4.78 -21.92 -7.27
N VAL A 225 5.56 -22.46 -6.34
CA VAL A 225 5.80 -21.88 -5.02
C VAL A 225 7.27 -21.49 -4.93
N MET A 226 7.53 -20.19 -4.77
CA MET A 226 8.85 -19.62 -4.59
C MET A 226 9.00 -19.19 -3.14
N ASP A 227 9.70 -19.96 -2.32
CA ASP A 227 9.83 -19.68 -0.88
C ASP A 227 11.14 -20.29 -0.34
N PRO A 228 11.77 -19.69 0.68
CA PRO A 228 12.87 -20.33 1.42
C PRO A 228 12.43 -21.55 2.24
N LEU A 229 11.14 -21.66 2.58
CA LEU A 229 10.61 -22.70 3.46
C LEU A 229 9.47 -23.48 2.78
N PRO A 230 9.29 -24.77 3.07
CA PRO A 230 8.06 -25.48 2.68
C PRO A 230 6.83 -24.77 3.27
N THR A 231 5.76 -24.66 2.49
CA THR A 231 4.53 -23.99 2.93
C THR A 231 3.33 -24.91 2.83
N THR A 232 2.24 -24.55 3.53
CA THR A 232 0.96 -25.27 3.40
C THR A 232 0.40 -25.23 1.97
N SER A 233 0.89 -24.35 1.10
CA SER A 233 0.52 -24.32 -0.33
C SER A 233 1.44 -25.13 -1.22
N SER A 234 2.72 -25.31 -0.88
CA SER A 234 3.59 -26.23 -1.64
C SER A 234 3.20 -27.70 -1.41
N GLU A 235 2.60 -27.99 -0.24
CA GLU A 235 2.21 -29.34 0.19
C GLU A 235 0.69 -29.54 0.24
N PHE A 236 -0.13 -28.68 -0.39
CA PHE A 236 -1.59 -28.73 -0.24
C PHE A 236 -2.21 -30.08 -0.68
N TRP A 237 -1.55 -30.78 -1.61
CA TRP A 237 -1.92 -32.08 -2.14
C TRP A 237 -1.69 -33.22 -1.14
N HIS A 238 -0.97 -32.96 -0.04
CA HIS A 238 -0.78 -33.83 1.12
C HIS A 238 -1.65 -33.44 2.33
N ALA A 239 -2.54 -32.45 2.20
CA ALA A 239 -3.35 -31.99 3.33
C ALA A 239 -4.30 -33.09 3.86
N PRO A 240 -4.66 -33.07 5.16
CA PRO A 240 -5.61 -34.02 5.73
C PRO A 240 -6.91 -34.10 4.93
N GLY A 241 -7.32 -35.31 4.54
CA GLY A 241 -8.54 -35.55 3.76
C GLY A 241 -8.40 -35.37 2.25
N VAL A 242 -7.22 -34.99 1.75
CA VAL A 242 -6.92 -34.97 0.32
C VAL A 242 -6.38 -36.34 -0.12
N ASN A 243 -6.87 -36.87 -1.23
CA ASN A 243 -6.26 -38.03 -1.90
C ASN A 243 -5.26 -37.52 -2.95
N PRO A 244 -3.94 -37.69 -2.75
CA PRO A 244 -2.92 -37.21 -3.68
C PRO A 244 -3.12 -37.71 -5.11
N SER A 245 -3.61 -38.96 -5.29
CA SER A 245 -3.82 -39.53 -6.63
C SER A 245 -4.94 -38.86 -7.43
N SER A 246 -5.77 -38.03 -6.78
CA SER A 246 -6.84 -37.26 -7.39
C SER A 246 -6.44 -35.83 -7.77
N VAL A 247 -5.32 -35.34 -7.23
CA VAL A 247 -4.79 -34.00 -7.53
C VAL A 247 -4.01 -34.06 -8.84
N LYS A 248 -4.42 -33.24 -9.82
CA LYS A 248 -3.79 -33.20 -11.15
C LYS A 248 -2.84 -32.03 -11.34
N THR A 249 -2.77 -31.13 -10.36
CA THR A 249 -1.91 -29.95 -10.40
C THR A 249 -0.44 -30.36 -10.31
N GLU A 250 0.35 -29.96 -11.29
CA GLU A 250 1.81 -30.08 -11.23
C GLU A 250 2.38 -28.99 -10.32
N VAL A 251 3.07 -29.37 -9.25
CA VAL A 251 3.60 -28.42 -8.26
C VAL A 251 5.11 -28.28 -8.41
N PHE A 252 5.58 -27.05 -8.60
CA PHE A 252 6.99 -26.68 -8.64
C PHE A 252 7.35 -25.91 -7.36
N MET A 253 8.08 -26.55 -6.44
CA MET A 253 8.72 -25.85 -5.32
C MET A 253 10.09 -25.33 -5.75
N VAL A 254 10.24 -24.01 -5.80
CA VAL A 254 11.46 -23.32 -6.21
C VAL A 254 12.10 -22.69 -4.97
N PRO A 255 13.21 -23.23 -4.45
CA PRO A 255 13.84 -22.70 -3.25
C PRO A 255 14.43 -21.31 -3.52
N THR A 256 13.94 -20.30 -2.79
CA THR A 256 14.47 -18.94 -2.85
C THR A 256 15.22 -18.53 -1.59
N THR A 257 16.02 -17.47 -1.70
CA THR A 257 16.80 -16.98 -0.55
C THR A 257 15.97 -16.32 0.53
N HIS A 258 16.31 -16.61 1.78
CA HIS A 258 15.83 -15.90 2.96
C HIS A 258 16.38 -14.46 3.01
N TRP A 259 15.80 -13.60 3.84
CA TRP A 259 16.11 -12.15 3.80
C TRP A 259 17.56 -11.82 4.18
N ILE A 260 18.21 -12.62 5.04
CA ILE A 260 19.61 -12.43 5.46
C ILE A 260 20.63 -12.87 4.40
N GLU A 261 20.19 -13.60 3.38
CA GLU A 261 21.06 -14.21 2.36
C GLU A 261 21.22 -13.34 1.11
N LYS A 262 20.64 -12.13 1.11
CA LYS A 262 20.72 -11.15 0.03
C LYS A 262 20.91 -9.76 0.62
N ASP A 263 21.39 -8.82 -0.17
CA ASP A 263 21.39 -7.39 0.14
C ASP A 263 20.04 -6.75 -0.27
N GLY A 264 19.98 -5.43 -0.44
CA GLY A 264 18.81 -4.71 -0.93
C GLY A 264 18.06 -3.91 0.13
N SER A 265 16.96 -3.28 -0.29
CA SER A 265 16.14 -2.44 0.60
C SER A 265 14.83 -3.09 1.03
N PHE A 266 14.34 -2.64 2.18
CA PHE A 266 12.96 -2.85 2.62
C PHE A 266 12.41 -1.54 3.21
N VAL A 267 11.09 -1.38 3.17
CA VAL A 267 10.41 -0.13 3.54
C VAL A 267 9.50 -0.38 4.72
N ASN A 268 9.82 0.25 5.84
CA ASN A 268 9.05 0.08 7.07
C ASN A 268 7.73 0.90 7.06
N SER A 269 6.94 0.76 8.13
CA SER A 269 5.66 1.46 8.35
C SER A 269 5.76 3.00 8.23
N GLY A 270 6.91 3.56 8.62
CA GLY A 270 7.21 4.99 8.52
C GLY A 270 7.63 5.46 7.12
N ARG A 271 7.61 4.59 6.10
CA ARG A 271 8.10 4.81 4.73
C ARG A 271 9.62 4.90 4.60
N TRP A 272 10.37 4.49 5.62
CA TRP A 272 11.83 4.49 5.56
C TRP A 272 12.28 3.30 4.74
N SER A 273 12.82 3.57 3.55
CA SER A 273 13.54 2.60 2.75
C SER A 273 14.95 2.44 3.29
N GLN A 274 15.25 1.25 3.80
CA GLN A 274 16.48 0.93 4.52
C GLN A 274 17.24 -0.14 3.76
N TRP A 275 18.51 0.14 3.45
CA TRP A 275 19.39 -0.86 2.84
C TRP A 275 19.96 -1.81 3.89
N LYS A 276 20.02 -3.09 3.55
CA LYS A 276 20.75 -4.11 4.30
C LYS A 276 21.78 -4.79 3.42
N ASP A 277 22.83 -5.27 4.06
CA ASP A 277 23.86 -6.08 3.41
C ASP A 277 23.53 -7.56 3.55
N GLN A 278 24.04 -8.36 2.62
CA GLN A 278 24.02 -9.81 2.72
C GLN A 278 24.87 -10.26 3.90
N VAL A 279 24.31 -11.11 4.77
CA VAL A 279 25.01 -11.63 5.96
C VAL A 279 25.51 -13.06 5.74
N LEU A 280 24.72 -13.88 5.04
CA LEU A 280 25.07 -15.26 4.70
C LEU A 280 25.02 -15.49 3.19
N PRO A 281 25.82 -16.41 2.62
CA PRO A 281 25.58 -16.88 1.27
C PRO A 281 24.24 -17.63 1.19
N PRO A 282 23.59 -17.71 0.01
CA PRO A 282 22.43 -18.57 -0.19
C PRO A 282 22.71 -20.02 0.22
N GLU A 283 21.81 -20.63 0.99
CA GLU A 283 21.94 -22.02 1.37
C GLU A 283 21.63 -22.99 0.21
N GLY A 284 22.45 -24.04 0.07
CA GLY A 284 22.27 -25.08 -0.94
C GLY A 284 22.24 -24.54 -2.37
N ASN A 285 21.14 -24.79 -3.07
CA ASN A 285 20.89 -24.32 -4.45
C ASN A 285 19.84 -23.20 -4.51
N ALA A 286 19.53 -22.55 -3.38
CA ALA A 286 18.58 -21.45 -3.34
C ALA A 286 19.05 -20.28 -4.22
N ARG A 287 18.10 -19.62 -4.89
CA ARG A 287 18.36 -18.46 -5.75
C ARG A 287 17.61 -17.24 -5.25
N HIS A 288 18.12 -16.04 -5.51
CA HIS A 288 17.32 -14.84 -5.27
C HIS A 288 16.07 -14.82 -6.13
N ASP A 289 14.95 -14.36 -5.57
CA ASP A 289 13.64 -14.38 -6.21
C ASP A 289 13.67 -13.68 -7.58
N HIS A 290 14.29 -12.51 -7.64
CA HIS A 290 14.42 -11.70 -8.86
C HIS A 290 15.30 -12.39 -9.93
N TRP A 291 16.27 -13.23 -9.54
CA TRP A 291 17.05 -14.03 -10.50
C TRP A 291 16.22 -15.16 -11.10
N VAL A 292 15.35 -15.78 -10.31
CA VAL A 292 14.41 -16.80 -10.80
C VAL A 292 13.46 -16.18 -11.82
N LEU A 293 12.87 -15.03 -11.50
CA LEU A 293 11.96 -14.32 -12.40
C LEU A 293 12.66 -13.82 -13.67
N ALA A 294 13.87 -13.29 -13.57
CA ALA A 294 14.65 -12.83 -14.72
C ALA A 294 15.03 -13.98 -15.68
N ASP A 295 15.47 -15.11 -15.13
CA ASP A 295 15.76 -16.33 -15.91
C ASP A 295 14.48 -16.88 -16.57
N LEU A 296 13.37 -16.98 -15.83
CA LEU A 296 12.07 -17.39 -16.39
C LEU A 296 11.65 -16.47 -17.54
N PHE A 297 11.71 -15.15 -17.34
CA PHE A 297 11.38 -14.18 -18.37
C PHE A 297 12.28 -14.33 -19.61
N SER A 298 13.60 -14.52 -19.43
CA SER A 298 14.55 -14.74 -20.51
C SER A 298 14.19 -15.98 -21.34
N ARG A 299 13.80 -17.09 -20.69
CA ARG A 299 13.37 -18.32 -21.35
C ARG A 299 12.07 -18.13 -22.12
N VAL A 300 11.07 -17.46 -21.52
CA VAL A 300 9.81 -17.13 -22.19
C VAL A 300 10.07 -16.24 -23.41
N LYS A 301 10.88 -15.19 -23.27
CA LYS A 301 11.28 -14.31 -24.37
C LYS A 301 11.95 -15.09 -25.50
N LYS A 302 12.86 -16.01 -25.19
CA LYS A 302 13.50 -16.90 -26.17
C LYS A 302 12.50 -17.79 -26.91
N LEU A 303 11.51 -18.35 -26.20
CA LEU A 303 10.46 -19.16 -26.82
C LEU A 303 9.62 -18.33 -27.81
N TYR A 304 9.20 -17.13 -27.42
CA TYR A 304 8.49 -16.20 -28.31
C TYR A 304 9.34 -15.80 -29.53
N GLN A 305 10.65 -15.61 -29.36
CA GLN A 305 11.57 -15.34 -30.48
C GLN A 305 11.66 -16.50 -31.47
N GLN A 306 11.67 -17.74 -30.96
CA GLN A 306 11.85 -18.94 -31.78
C GLN A 306 10.55 -19.40 -32.44
N GLN A 307 9.42 -19.24 -31.74
CA GLN A 307 8.15 -19.88 -32.10
C GLN A 307 7.06 -18.87 -32.47
N GLY A 308 7.30 -17.57 -32.25
CA GLY A 308 6.26 -16.55 -32.30
C GLY A 308 5.26 -16.73 -31.15
N GLY A 309 4.09 -16.11 -31.29
CA GLY A 309 3.02 -16.22 -30.30
C GLY A 309 2.02 -15.08 -30.43
N LYS A 310 0.99 -15.11 -29.57
CA LYS A 310 0.01 -14.03 -29.52
C LYS A 310 0.66 -12.78 -28.89
N PHE A 311 0.64 -11.68 -29.63
CA PHE A 311 1.07 -10.35 -29.19
C PHE A 311 2.44 -10.34 -28.47
N PRO A 312 3.55 -10.66 -29.19
CA PRO A 312 4.89 -10.77 -28.61
C PRO A 312 5.50 -9.42 -28.20
N ASP A 313 4.98 -8.30 -28.74
CA ASP A 313 5.62 -6.99 -28.69
C ASP A 313 6.00 -6.51 -27.27
N PRO A 314 5.14 -6.62 -26.24
CA PRO A 314 5.51 -6.23 -24.88
C PRO A 314 6.68 -7.04 -24.31
N ILE A 315 6.74 -8.34 -24.61
CA ILE A 315 7.81 -9.24 -24.12
C ILE A 315 9.13 -8.90 -24.84
N MET A 316 9.07 -8.61 -26.13
CA MET A 316 10.26 -8.24 -26.92
C MET A 316 10.80 -6.87 -26.50
N ALA A 317 9.91 -5.91 -26.22
CA ALA A 317 10.26 -4.53 -25.91
C ALA A 317 10.72 -4.31 -24.46
N LEU A 318 10.29 -5.14 -23.50
CA LEU A 318 10.69 -4.98 -22.10
C LEU A 318 12.22 -5.07 -21.96
N THR A 319 12.78 -4.08 -21.26
CA THR A 319 14.22 -3.96 -21.06
C THR A 319 14.65 -4.46 -19.69
N LEU A 320 15.76 -5.20 -19.65
CA LEU A 320 16.49 -5.57 -18.43
C LEU A 320 17.94 -5.13 -18.63
N LYS A 321 18.18 -3.81 -18.62
CA LYS A 321 19.49 -3.18 -18.93
C LYS A 321 20.46 -3.28 -17.73
N TYR A 322 20.67 -4.50 -17.26
CA TYR A 322 21.59 -4.83 -16.17
C TYR A 322 22.86 -5.47 -16.71
N LYS A 323 23.95 -5.44 -15.93
CA LYS A 323 25.23 -6.09 -16.31
C LYS A 323 25.03 -7.57 -16.65
N ASP A 324 24.23 -8.28 -15.86
CA ASP A 324 23.72 -9.62 -16.16
C ASP A 324 22.19 -9.59 -16.07
N ALA A 325 21.53 -9.60 -17.22
CA ALA A 325 20.07 -9.55 -17.30
C ALA A 325 19.37 -10.77 -16.68
N THR A 326 20.08 -11.88 -16.44
CA THR A 326 19.53 -13.07 -15.76
C THR A 326 19.80 -13.09 -14.26
N LYS A 327 20.73 -12.24 -13.79
CA LYS A 327 21.10 -12.08 -12.37
C LYS A 327 21.28 -10.60 -12.01
N PRO A 328 20.22 -9.79 -12.17
CA PRO A 328 20.34 -8.37 -11.87
C PRO A 328 20.70 -8.15 -10.42
N GLN A 329 21.56 -7.17 -10.14
CA GLN A 329 21.91 -6.81 -8.77
C GLN A 329 20.85 -5.87 -8.20
N LEU A 330 20.54 -6.00 -6.90
CA LEU A 330 19.56 -5.13 -6.24
C LEU A 330 20.01 -3.66 -6.24
N ASP A 331 21.31 -3.39 -6.24
CA ASP A 331 21.85 -2.03 -6.40
C ASP A 331 21.50 -1.43 -7.77
N GLU A 332 21.58 -2.21 -8.86
CA GLU A 332 21.20 -1.76 -10.21
C GLU A 332 19.69 -1.49 -10.29
N ILE A 333 18.87 -2.38 -9.70
CA ILE A 333 17.42 -2.23 -9.63
C ILE A 333 17.04 -0.98 -8.83
N ALA A 334 17.72 -0.70 -7.71
CA ALA A 334 17.46 0.50 -6.91
C ALA A 334 17.75 1.80 -7.69
N GLN A 335 18.77 1.81 -8.54
CA GLN A 335 19.05 2.95 -9.42
C GLN A 335 17.98 3.11 -10.51
N GLU A 336 17.48 2.02 -11.08
CA GLU A 336 16.36 2.03 -12.03
C GLU A 336 15.08 2.56 -11.38
N ILE A 337 14.76 2.08 -10.17
CA ILE A 337 13.61 2.54 -9.37
C ILE A 337 13.71 4.06 -9.14
N ASN A 338 14.89 4.56 -8.76
CA ASN A 338 15.14 6.00 -8.61
C ASN A 338 14.92 6.79 -9.91
N GLY A 339 15.48 6.28 -11.02
CA GLY A 339 15.36 6.88 -12.34
C GLY A 339 16.52 7.76 -12.78
N PHE A 340 16.54 8.11 -14.07
CA PHE A 340 17.61 8.84 -14.75
C PHE A 340 17.07 9.99 -15.62
N ASP A 341 17.85 11.06 -15.74
CA ASP A 341 17.71 12.04 -16.83
C ASP A 341 18.48 11.52 -18.05
N LEU A 342 17.76 11.12 -19.09
CA LEU A 342 18.33 10.51 -20.29
C LEU A 342 19.13 11.49 -21.15
N THR A 343 18.97 12.80 -20.94
CA THR A 343 19.73 13.82 -21.68
C THR A 343 21.13 14.02 -21.10
N THR A 344 21.31 13.73 -19.81
CA THR A 344 22.59 13.92 -19.11
C THR A 344 23.23 12.61 -18.65
N GLY A 345 22.46 11.51 -18.61
CA GLY A 345 22.88 10.22 -18.06
C GLY A 345 22.94 10.18 -16.52
N LYS A 346 22.54 11.27 -15.84
CA LYS A 346 22.60 11.38 -14.38
C LYS A 346 21.40 10.76 -13.70
N ARG A 347 21.57 10.28 -12.46
CA ARG A 347 20.45 9.82 -11.64
C ARG A 347 19.60 10.99 -11.17
N MET A 348 18.29 10.80 -11.18
CA MET A 348 17.33 11.82 -10.78
C MET A 348 17.46 12.11 -9.28
N ALA A 349 17.55 13.39 -8.92
CA ALA A 349 17.59 13.84 -7.53
C ALA A 349 16.20 14.15 -6.94
N THR A 350 15.19 14.33 -7.79
CA THR A 350 13.83 14.66 -7.37
C THR A 350 12.80 14.29 -8.42
N PHE A 351 11.65 13.77 -8.00
CA PHE A 351 10.52 13.52 -8.90
C PHE A 351 9.94 14.80 -9.52
N ALA A 352 10.22 15.97 -8.95
CA ALA A 352 9.76 17.24 -9.51
C ALA A 352 10.39 17.57 -10.88
N ALA A 353 11.48 16.88 -11.24
CA ALA A 353 12.16 17.04 -12.52
C ALA A 353 11.74 15.97 -13.57
N LEU A 354 10.85 15.04 -13.23
CA LEU A 354 10.32 14.06 -14.19
C LEU A 354 9.47 14.75 -15.26
N LYS A 355 9.53 14.25 -16.49
CA LYS A 355 8.94 14.88 -17.69
C LYS A 355 8.19 13.89 -18.56
N SER A 356 7.06 14.33 -19.11
CA SER A 356 6.25 13.56 -20.05
C SER A 356 6.72 13.58 -21.50
N ASP A 357 7.89 14.15 -21.80
CA ASP A 357 8.46 14.20 -23.15
C ASP A 357 9.31 12.96 -23.50
N GLY A 358 9.50 12.07 -22.53
CA GLY A 358 10.29 10.85 -22.68
C GLY A 358 11.78 11.02 -22.36
N SER A 359 12.20 12.18 -21.86
CA SER A 359 13.60 12.47 -21.51
C SER A 359 14.03 11.98 -20.12
N THR A 360 13.11 11.39 -19.34
CA THR A 360 13.38 10.90 -17.98
C THR A 360 12.83 9.50 -17.79
N THR A 361 13.44 8.73 -16.90
CA THR A 361 12.92 7.45 -16.39
C THR A 361 12.66 7.52 -14.90
N ALA A 362 11.78 6.66 -14.39
CA ALA A 362 11.65 6.33 -12.97
C ALA A 362 10.90 4.99 -12.85
N GLY A 363 11.52 3.97 -12.27
CA GLY A 363 10.83 2.71 -11.99
C GLY A 363 9.74 2.87 -10.93
N ASP A 364 9.91 3.83 -10.02
CA ASP A 364 8.85 4.30 -9.12
C ASP A 364 9.09 5.77 -8.75
N TRP A 365 8.18 6.66 -9.16
CA TRP A 365 8.38 8.11 -9.00
C TRP A 365 8.46 8.54 -7.53
N ILE A 366 7.82 7.83 -6.58
CA ILE A 366 7.90 8.23 -5.17
C ILE A 366 9.30 7.96 -4.59
N TYR A 367 10.07 7.06 -5.20
CA TYR A 367 11.46 6.72 -4.84
C TYR A 367 12.50 7.59 -5.54
N THR A 368 12.11 8.43 -6.50
CA THR A 368 13.03 9.36 -7.15
C THR A 368 13.60 10.37 -6.14
N GLY A 369 14.92 10.32 -5.96
CA GLY A 369 15.67 11.02 -4.92
C GLY A 369 16.20 10.11 -3.81
N SER A 370 15.92 8.80 -3.84
CA SER A 370 16.50 7.80 -2.92
C SER A 370 17.93 7.41 -3.30
N TYR A 371 18.27 7.46 -4.59
CA TYR A 371 19.57 7.09 -5.13
C TYR A 371 20.09 8.11 -6.17
N PRO A 372 20.27 9.38 -5.78
CA PRO A 372 20.89 10.40 -6.65
C PRO A 372 22.38 10.10 -6.92
N ASP A 373 23.02 10.93 -7.74
CA ASP A 373 24.47 10.82 -8.03
C ASP A 373 25.36 10.88 -6.78
N SER A 374 24.90 11.52 -5.70
CA SER A 374 25.62 11.54 -4.42
C SER A 374 25.65 10.20 -3.68
N GLY A 375 24.91 9.19 -4.15
CA GLY A 375 24.96 7.82 -3.63
C GLY A 375 23.61 7.31 -3.13
N ASN A 376 23.62 6.09 -2.60
CA ASN A 376 22.44 5.41 -2.08
C ASN A 376 22.04 6.01 -0.73
N LEU A 377 21.01 6.86 -0.69
CA LEU A 377 20.59 7.49 0.56
C LEU A 377 19.94 6.51 1.54
N MET A 378 19.51 5.34 1.07
CA MET A 378 18.93 4.27 1.90
C MET A 378 19.99 3.58 2.77
N GLN A 379 21.28 3.74 2.46
CA GLN A 379 22.41 3.20 3.23
C GLN A 379 22.86 4.11 4.38
N ARG A 380 22.35 5.34 4.48
CA ARG A 380 22.83 6.28 5.50
C ARG A 380 22.54 5.75 6.91
N ARG A 381 23.52 5.85 7.81
CA ARG A 381 23.43 5.33 9.20
C ARG A 381 23.56 6.42 10.27
N ASN A 382 23.47 7.70 9.86
CA ASN A 382 23.57 8.79 10.82
C ASN A 382 22.21 9.03 11.48
N GLY A 383 22.11 8.80 12.78
CA GLY A 383 20.87 8.98 13.55
C GLY A 383 21.17 9.21 15.03
N ILE A 384 20.79 8.25 15.87
CA ILE A 384 20.77 8.38 17.34
C ILE A 384 22.15 8.49 18.02
N GLN A 385 23.25 8.26 17.30
CA GLN A 385 24.59 8.33 17.87
C GLN A 385 25.01 9.76 18.26
N ASP A 386 24.40 10.77 17.65
CA ASP A 386 24.53 12.18 18.04
C ASP A 386 23.21 12.91 17.69
N PRO A 387 22.17 12.78 18.54
CA PRO A 387 20.83 13.30 18.24
C PRO A 387 20.81 14.82 18.10
N THR A 388 21.57 15.55 18.91
CA THR A 388 21.65 17.02 18.84
C THR A 388 22.16 17.49 17.48
N LYS A 389 23.12 16.78 16.90
CA LYS A 389 23.65 17.09 15.57
C LYS A 389 22.75 16.57 14.43
N ASN A 390 22.25 15.34 14.56
CA ASN A 390 21.57 14.65 13.46
C ASN A 390 20.07 14.94 13.39
N ASP A 391 19.47 15.38 14.50
CA ASP A 391 18.11 15.88 14.58
C ASP A 391 17.99 17.00 15.64
N PRO A 392 18.45 18.22 15.31
CA PRO A 392 18.44 19.36 16.23
C PRO A 392 17.01 19.81 16.62
N THR A 393 15.96 19.27 15.99
CA THR A 393 14.57 19.55 16.35
C THR A 393 14.15 18.84 17.65
N GLY A 394 14.84 17.74 18.01
CA GLY A 394 14.47 16.88 19.13
C GLY A 394 13.19 16.05 18.91
N MET A 395 12.61 16.05 17.70
CA MET A 395 11.34 15.38 17.40
C MET A 395 11.47 13.92 16.96
N GLY A 396 12.70 13.43 16.76
CA GLY A 396 12.97 12.06 16.33
C GLY A 396 12.84 11.84 14.82
N PHE A 397 13.08 12.86 13.99
CA PHE A 397 13.02 12.77 12.53
C PHE A 397 14.20 12.02 11.93
N TYR A 398 15.38 12.14 12.53
CA TYR A 398 16.64 11.53 12.07
C TYR A 398 16.81 11.56 10.53
N PRO A 399 16.78 12.74 9.87
CA PRO A 399 16.77 12.87 8.41
C PRO A 399 17.98 12.26 7.70
N THR A 400 19.05 11.92 8.42
CA THR A 400 20.26 11.29 7.88
C THR A 400 20.35 9.79 8.15
N TRP A 401 19.29 9.16 8.70
CA TRP A 401 19.16 7.71 8.83
C TRP A 401 18.28 7.16 7.71
N ALA A 402 18.83 6.27 6.89
CA ALA A 402 18.17 5.71 5.71
C ALA A 402 17.57 6.84 4.83
N TRP A 403 16.46 6.58 4.13
CA TRP A 403 15.74 7.60 3.38
C TRP A 403 14.24 7.29 3.38
N SER A 404 13.39 8.31 3.54
CA SER A 404 11.92 8.14 3.54
C SER A 404 11.29 8.68 2.28
N TRP A 405 10.45 7.94 1.58
CA TRP A 405 9.64 8.57 0.52
C TRP A 405 8.47 9.33 1.15
N PRO A 406 7.98 10.44 0.56
CA PRO A 406 8.57 11.15 -0.58
C PRO A 406 9.65 12.15 -0.14
N LEU A 407 10.78 12.21 -0.86
CA LEU A 407 11.87 13.20 -0.68
C LEU A 407 12.31 13.43 0.77
N ASN A 408 12.40 12.36 1.56
CA ASN A 408 12.83 12.34 2.94
C ASN A 408 11.90 13.04 3.95
N ARG A 409 10.63 13.30 3.58
CA ARG A 409 9.58 13.83 4.47
C ARG A 409 9.16 12.78 5.50
N ARG A 410 9.49 13.02 6.77
CA ARG A 410 9.25 12.06 7.86
C ARG A 410 7.80 12.09 8.33
N VAL A 411 7.22 13.28 8.43
CA VAL A 411 5.81 13.48 8.77
C VAL A 411 5.07 14.04 7.55
N LEU A 412 4.17 13.25 6.97
CA LEU A 412 3.30 13.72 5.88
C LEU A 412 2.35 14.81 6.37
N TYR A 413 1.94 15.68 5.45
CA TYR A 413 1.00 16.78 5.71
C TYR A 413 1.51 17.80 6.74
N ASN A 414 2.83 17.85 6.99
CA ASN A 414 3.41 18.66 8.07
C ASN A 414 3.19 20.17 7.92
N ARG A 415 2.75 20.69 6.76
CA ARG A 415 2.22 22.07 6.66
C ARG A 415 1.03 22.30 7.59
N ALA A 416 0.21 21.30 7.86
CA ALA A 416 -0.90 21.40 8.82
C ALA A 416 -0.44 21.48 10.29
N SER A 417 0.85 21.28 10.58
CA SER A 417 1.40 21.45 11.94
C SER A 417 1.61 22.91 12.36
N ALA A 418 1.42 23.85 11.44
CA ALA A 418 1.55 25.28 11.67
C ALA A 418 0.27 26.03 11.27
N ASP A 419 0.03 27.16 11.92
CA ASP A 419 -1.07 28.07 11.65
C ASP A 419 -0.93 28.78 10.28
N LEU A 420 -1.81 29.76 10.04
CA LEU A 420 -1.80 30.54 8.79
C LEU A 420 -0.63 31.53 8.70
N ASP A 421 0.03 31.87 9.81
CA ASP A 421 1.23 32.70 9.85
C ASP A 421 2.53 31.87 9.79
N GLY A 422 2.41 30.54 9.83
CA GLY A 422 3.52 29.60 9.79
C GLY A 422 4.16 29.33 11.15
N ASN A 423 3.46 29.65 12.25
CA ASN A 423 3.88 29.28 13.59
C ASN A 423 3.36 27.87 13.94
N PRO A 424 4.19 27.01 14.56
CA PRO A 424 3.71 25.73 15.07
C PRO A 424 2.54 25.90 16.05
N TRP A 425 1.52 25.04 15.97
CA TRP A 425 0.40 25.02 16.94
C TRP A 425 0.88 24.78 18.38
N ASP A 426 1.97 24.03 18.51
CA ASP A 426 2.69 23.78 19.75
C ASP A 426 4.18 24.04 19.53
N ALA A 427 4.70 25.10 20.16
CA ALA A 427 6.11 25.49 20.05
C ALA A 427 7.08 24.45 20.65
N SER A 428 6.62 23.58 21.56
CA SER A 428 7.45 22.50 22.14
C SER A 428 7.53 21.26 21.23
N ARG A 429 6.62 21.14 20.26
CA ARG A 429 6.56 20.04 19.27
C ARG A 429 6.48 20.56 17.84
N PRO A 430 7.48 21.34 17.37
CA PRO A 430 7.44 21.91 16.03
C PRO A 430 7.60 20.83 14.96
N GLY A 431 6.62 20.69 14.07
CA GLY A 431 6.77 19.89 12.85
C GLY A 431 7.63 20.63 11.83
N ILE A 432 7.06 21.70 11.27
CA ILE A 432 7.78 22.72 10.50
C ILE A 432 7.39 24.13 10.96
N LYS A 433 8.25 25.12 10.70
CA LYS A 433 8.01 26.54 10.97
C LYS A 433 8.47 27.39 9.80
N TRP A 434 7.76 28.49 9.53
CA TRP A 434 8.22 29.50 8.57
C TRP A 434 9.31 30.38 9.19
N ASP A 435 10.50 30.38 8.60
CA ASP A 435 11.57 31.32 8.91
C ASP A 435 11.46 32.51 7.96
N ALA A 436 10.88 33.61 8.45
CA ALA A 436 10.69 34.83 7.67
C ALA A 436 12.01 35.53 7.30
N ALA A 437 13.09 35.34 8.05
CA ALA A 437 14.38 35.93 7.73
C ALA A 437 15.05 35.21 6.55
N GLN A 438 14.81 33.91 6.43
CA GLN A 438 15.34 33.07 5.34
C GLN A 438 14.32 32.80 4.23
N SER A 439 13.09 33.29 4.36
CA SER A 439 11.96 33.04 3.43
C SER A 439 11.79 31.56 3.08
N LYS A 440 11.83 30.69 4.10
CA LYS A 440 11.75 29.23 3.92
C LYS A 440 11.11 28.51 5.11
N TRP A 441 10.62 27.30 4.86
CA TRP A 441 10.23 26.37 5.92
C TRP A 441 11.46 25.65 6.52
N VAL A 442 11.50 25.52 7.84
CA VAL A 442 12.52 24.80 8.62
C VAL A 442 11.88 23.76 9.54
N GLY A 443 12.63 22.72 9.94
CA GLY A 443 12.12 21.57 10.71
C GLY A 443 12.34 20.27 9.94
N ASP A 444 11.31 19.41 9.90
CA ASP A 444 11.25 18.31 8.92
C ASP A 444 11.30 18.85 7.47
N VAL A 445 11.56 17.98 6.49
CA VAL A 445 11.39 18.34 5.07
C VAL A 445 9.92 18.71 4.86
N PRO A 446 9.60 19.91 4.34
CA PRO A 446 8.21 20.32 4.19
C PRO A 446 7.49 19.43 3.15
N ASP A 447 6.32 18.92 3.53
CA ASP A 447 5.34 18.32 2.62
C ASP A 447 4.54 19.41 1.88
N TYR A 448 5.32 20.30 1.29
CA TYR A 448 4.90 21.62 0.84
C TYR A 448 6.07 22.25 0.07
N PRO A 449 5.87 23.28 -0.79
CA PRO A 449 7.01 23.98 -1.38
C PRO A 449 7.90 24.56 -0.27
N PRO A 450 9.23 24.37 -0.32
CA PRO A 450 10.11 24.78 0.77
C PRO A 450 10.36 26.30 0.80
N THR A 451 10.27 26.96 -0.36
CA THR A 451 10.58 28.38 -0.56
C THR A 451 9.67 29.01 -1.63
N GLY A 452 9.66 30.34 -1.67
CA GLY A 452 9.01 31.13 -2.71
C GLY A 452 7.53 31.48 -2.45
N PRO A 453 6.88 32.20 -3.38
CA PRO A 453 5.55 32.78 -3.16
C PRO A 453 4.41 31.77 -2.94
N THR A 454 4.57 30.52 -3.35
CA THR A 454 3.59 29.45 -3.09
C THR A 454 3.79 28.78 -1.72
N SER A 455 4.93 29.05 -1.06
CA SER A 455 5.27 28.55 0.27
C SER A 455 5.02 29.56 1.39
N ASP A 456 5.12 30.86 1.09
CA ASP A 456 5.04 31.94 2.07
C ASP A 456 3.63 32.04 2.66
N PRO A 457 3.46 31.89 4.00
CA PRO A 457 2.16 31.94 4.66
C PRO A 457 1.39 33.24 4.41
N LYS A 458 2.09 34.36 4.18
CA LYS A 458 1.48 35.68 3.95
C LYS A 458 1.16 35.95 2.48
N SER A 459 1.57 35.06 1.58
CA SER A 459 1.33 35.22 0.15
C SER A 459 -0.10 34.78 -0.22
N PRO A 460 -0.82 35.56 -1.04
CA PRO A 460 -2.12 35.13 -1.58
C PRO A 460 -2.00 33.94 -2.55
N LYS A 461 -0.78 33.57 -2.94
CA LYS A 461 -0.48 32.41 -3.80
C LYS A 461 -0.13 31.15 -3.01
N ALA A 462 -0.17 31.20 -1.67
CA ALA A 462 0.10 30.04 -0.83
C ALA A 462 -0.87 28.90 -1.16
N TRP A 463 -0.32 27.69 -1.26
CA TRP A 463 -1.11 26.48 -1.39
C TRP A 463 -1.82 26.06 -0.10
N LEU A 464 -2.73 25.10 -0.24
CA LEU A 464 -3.36 24.42 0.88
C LEU A 464 -2.53 23.18 1.30
N PRO A 465 -2.61 22.74 2.57
CA PRO A 465 -1.65 21.80 3.16
C PRO A 465 -1.71 20.36 2.62
N PHE A 466 -2.82 19.92 2.02
CA PHE A 466 -2.96 18.55 1.51
C PHE A 466 -2.66 18.50 0.02
N ILE A 467 -1.37 18.55 -0.31
CA ILE A 467 -0.88 18.84 -1.67
C ILE A 467 -1.27 17.81 -2.74
N MET A 468 -1.64 16.60 -2.32
CA MET A 468 -2.04 15.50 -3.21
C MET A 468 -3.53 15.54 -3.57
N ASN A 469 -4.34 16.32 -2.84
CA ASN A 469 -5.78 16.41 -3.04
C ASN A 469 -6.11 17.53 -4.03
N GLY A 470 -7.09 17.29 -4.92
CA GLY A 470 -7.54 18.25 -5.92
C GLY A 470 -8.08 19.56 -5.35
N GLU A 471 -8.62 19.50 -4.15
CA GLU A 471 -9.14 20.59 -3.33
C GLU A 471 -8.12 21.15 -2.33
N GLY A 472 -6.99 20.46 -2.12
CA GLY A 472 -5.93 20.91 -1.21
C GLY A 472 -6.22 20.75 0.29
N VAL A 473 -7.37 20.17 0.66
CA VAL A 473 -7.80 19.98 2.06
C VAL A 473 -8.01 18.50 2.41
N GLY A 474 -8.02 18.17 3.70
CA GLY A 474 -8.47 16.88 4.21
C GLY A 474 -10.00 16.73 4.07
N ARG A 475 -10.48 15.51 3.81
CA ARG A 475 -11.90 15.25 3.51
C ARG A 475 -12.63 14.76 4.76
N LEU A 476 -13.55 15.57 5.29
CA LEU A 476 -14.58 15.07 6.22
C LEU A 476 -15.62 14.23 5.47
N PHE A 477 -16.04 14.70 4.30
CA PHE A 477 -16.97 14.05 3.38
C PHE A 477 -16.21 13.61 2.12
N SER A 478 -16.33 12.34 1.71
CA SER A 478 -15.57 11.82 0.57
C SER A 478 -16.42 10.96 -0.35
N THR A 479 -16.57 11.36 -1.61
CA THR A 479 -17.27 10.56 -2.64
C THR A 479 -16.43 9.43 -3.24
N SER A 480 -15.35 9.03 -2.56
CA SER A 480 -14.41 8.01 -3.05
C SER A 480 -14.71 6.62 -2.50
N MET A 481 -15.51 6.55 -1.44
CA MET A 481 -15.95 5.32 -0.81
C MET A 481 -17.22 4.82 -1.52
N VAL A 482 -17.36 3.50 -1.63
CA VAL A 482 -18.48 2.86 -2.35
C VAL A 482 -19.75 2.78 -1.50
N ASP A 483 -19.57 2.75 -0.17
CA ASP A 483 -20.53 2.54 0.90
C ASP A 483 -21.07 3.84 1.52
N GLY A 484 -20.54 5.00 1.12
CA GLY A 484 -21.13 6.31 1.43
C GLY A 484 -20.09 7.41 1.64
N PRO A 485 -20.49 8.68 1.69
CA PRO A 485 -19.52 9.77 1.85
C PRO A 485 -19.10 10.05 3.30
N LEU A 486 -19.83 9.49 4.26
CA LEU A 486 -19.59 9.54 5.70
C LEU A 486 -19.75 8.13 6.27
N PRO A 487 -18.86 7.71 7.19
CA PRO A 487 -18.95 6.40 7.84
C PRO A 487 -20.31 6.12 8.49
N GLU A 488 -20.82 4.91 8.29
CA GLU A 488 -22.05 4.40 8.90
C GLU A 488 -21.81 3.00 9.48
N HIS A 489 -22.44 2.70 10.62
CA HIS A 489 -22.34 1.38 11.25
C HIS A 489 -23.17 0.35 10.48
N TYR A 490 -22.52 -0.68 9.95
CA TYR A 490 -23.16 -1.91 9.50
C TYR A 490 -22.58 -3.11 10.24
N GLU A 491 -23.41 -4.13 10.49
CA GLU A 491 -22.98 -5.39 11.08
C GLU A 491 -22.12 -6.20 10.09
N PRO A 492 -21.22 -7.08 10.58
CA PRO A 492 -20.58 -8.08 9.75
C PRO A 492 -21.60 -9.01 9.07
N MET A 493 -21.20 -9.68 7.98
CA MET A 493 -22.05 -10.62 7.25
C MET A 493 -22.60 -11.75 8.13
N GLU A 494 -21.82 -12.20 9.11
CA GLU A 494 -22.26 -13.09 10.18
C GLU A 494 -22.22 -12.31 11.49
N SER A 495 -23.39 -11.95 12.02
CA SER A 495 -23.53 -11.23 13.29
C SER A 495 -24.51 -11.94 14.23
N PRO A 496 -24.22 -12.01 15.54
CA PRO A 496 -25.14 -12.59 16.52
C PRO A 496 -26.39 -11.72 16.74
N ILE A 497 -26.39 -10.47 16.27
CA ILE A 497 -27.49 -9.52 16.42
C ILE A 497 -27.81 -8.82 15.10
N LYS A 498 -29.00 -8.23 15.01
CA LYS A 498 -29.32 -7.28 13.95
C LYS A 498 -28.82 -5.89 14.33
N ASN A 499 -28.47 -5.10 13.32
CA ASN A 499 -28.03 -3.72 13.48
C ASN A 499 -29.05 -2.89 14.29
N PRO A 500 -28.66 -2.30 15.43
CA PRO A 500 -29.59 -1.56 16.29
C PRO A 500 -29.90 -0.13 15.81
N LEU A 501 -29.12 0.43 14.87
CA LEU A 501 -29.35 1.75 14.27
C LEU A 501 -30.39 1.71 13.16
N HIS A 502 -30.29 0.70 12.29
CA HIS A 502 -31.20 0.50 11.16
C HIS A 502 -31.40 -1.01 10.89
N PRO A 503 -32.27 -1.69 11.67
CA PRO A 503 -32.45 -3.15 11.58
C PRO A 503 -32.92 -3.68 10.22
N ALA A 504 -33.44 -2.80 9.34
CA ALA A 504 -33.88 -3.15 8.00
C ALA A 504 -32.72 -3.31 7.00
N GLN A 505 -31.54 -2.77 7.32
CA GLN A 505 -30.30 -2.90 6.54
C GLN A 505 -29.19 -3.22 7.54
N SER A 506 -29.03 -4.49 7.89
CA SER A 506 -28.12 -4.86 8.98
C SER A 506 -26.67 -4.79 8.54
N GLU A 507 -26.37 -5.45 7.42
CA GLU A 507 -25.07 -5.54 6.78
C GLU A 507 -24.85 -4.40 5.78
N ASP A 508 -23.60 -4.20 5.37
CA ASP A 508 -23.24 -3.18 4.37
C ASP A 508 -23.95 -3.47 3.02
N PRO A 509 -24.78 -2.53 2.51
CA PRO A 509 -25.55 -2.72 1.29
C PRO A 509 -24.72 -2.89 0.02
N VAL A 510 -23.43 -2.55 0.05
CA VAL A 510 -22.53 -2.68 -1.10
C VAL A 510 -21.38 -3.66 -0.88
N ALA A 511 -21.46 -4.47 0.20
CA ALA A 511 -20.50 -5.55 0.44
C ALA A 511 -20.40 -6.47 -0.78
N PHE A 512 -19.19 -6.62 -1.30
CA PHE A 512 -18.95 -7.47 -2.46
C PHE A 512 -18.90 -8.94 -2.05
N LEU A 513 -19.80 -9.75 -2.61
CA LEU A 513 -19.86 -11.20 -2.39
C LEU A 513 -19.73 -11.95 -3.71
N TYR A 514 -18.99 -13.06 -3.70
CA TYR A 514 -18.94 -13.97 -4.85
C TYR A 514 -20.21 -14.83 -4.88
N THR A 515 -21.19 -14.45 -5.69
CA THR A 515 -22.53 -15.07 -5.76
C THR A 515 -22.73 -16.01 -6.96
N GLY A 516 -21.69 -16.25 -7.77
CA GLY A 516 -21.78 -16.99 -9.05
C GLY A 516 -22.13 -18.48 -8.95
N GLU A 517 -22.35 -19.12 -10.11
CA GLU A 517 -22.58 -20.56 -10.28
C GLU A 517 -21.46 -21.37 -9.58
N THR A 518 -21.86 -22.16 -8.58
CA THR A 518 -21.08 -23.12 -7.75
C THR A 518 -19.58 -22.82 -7.58
N SER A 519 -19.16 -22.39 -6.37
CA SER A 519 -17.74 -22.21 -5.99
C SER A 519 -17.05 -23.54 -5.62
N GLY A 520 -17.16 -24.56 -6.48
CA GLY A 520 -16.62 -25.90 -6.26
C GLY A 520 -17.54 -26.83 -5.47
N LYS A 521 -16.98 -27.83 -4.80
CA LYS A 521 -17.67 -28.87 -4.04
C LYS A 521 -18.42 -28.32 -2.82
N TYR A 522 -18.07 -27.11 -2.38
CA TYR A 522 -18.65 -26.44 -1.22
C TYR A 522 -19.83 -25.51 -1.56
N GLY A 523 -20.40 -25.57 -2.77
CA GLY A 523 -21.58 -24.77 -3.13
C GLY A 523 -21.26 -23.29 -3.32
N LYS A 524 -22.21 -22.36 -3.13
CA LYS A 524 -21.99 -20.90 -3.23
C LYS A 524 -21.45 -20.32 -1.91
N VAL A 525 -20.72 -19.20 -1.94
CA VAL A 525 -20.28 -18.50 -0.71
C VAL A 525 -21.46 -18.06 0.17
N THR A 526 -22.54 -17.58 -0.46
CA THR A 526 -23.74 -17.12 0.26
C THR A 526 -24.42 -18.22 1.06
N ASP A 527 -24.25 -19.47 0.63
CA ASP A 527 -24.91 -20.63 1.24
C ASP A 527 -24.08 -21.18 2.41
N THR A 528 -22.85 -20.66 2.61
CA THR A 528 -21.93 -21.09 3.68
C THR A 528 -21.85 -20.13 4.86
N PHE A 529 -22.52 -18.97 4.80
CA PHE A 529 -22.66 -18.13 5.99
C PHE A 529 -23.55 -18.83 7.00
N GLY A 530 -23.07 -18.93 8.24
CA GLY A 530 -23.79 -19.44 9.38
C GLY A 530 -24.81 -18.45 9.92
N THR A 531 -25.67 -18.94 10.81
CA THR A 531 -26.60 -18.10 11.57
C THR A 531 -26.27 -18.18 13.05
N ALA A 532 -26.73 -17.19 13.84
CA ALA A 532 -26.57 -17.21 15.29
C ALA A 532 -27.23 -18.42 15.97
N ALA A 533 -28.18 -19.10 15.30
CA ALA A 533 -28.77 -20.33 15.83
C ALA A 533 -27.78 -21.51 15.81
N ASP A 534 -26.88 -21.54 14.81
CA ASP A 534 -25.89 -22.59 14.64
C ASP A 534 -24.52 -22.20 15.24
N TYR A 535 -24.15 -20.92 15.10
CA TYR A 535 -22.88 -20.34 15.52
C TYR A 535 -23.12 -19.07 16.37
N PRO A 536 -23.46 -19.21 17.66
CA PRO A 536 -23.91 -18.09 18.49
C PRO A 536 -22.78 -17.16 18.98
N TYR A 537 -21.51 -17.54 18.78
CA TYR A 537 -20.36 -16.83 19.31
C TYR A 537 -19.64 -16.04 18.23
N VAL A 538 -19.16 -14.84 18.57
CA VAL A 538 -18.22 -14.10 17.73
C VAL A 538 -16.86 -14.78 17.81
N ALA A 539 -16.42 -15.35 16.69
CA ALA A 539 -15.05 -15.83 16.51
C ALA A 539 -14.23 -14.75 15.79
N THR A 540 -12.99 -14.55 16.23
CA THR A 540 -12.04 -13.63 15.58
C THR A 540 -10.64 -14.23 15.59
N SER A 541 -9.83 -13.87 14.59
CA SER A 541 -8.44 -14.30 14.50
C SER A 541 -7.50 -13.11 14.75
N TYR A 542 -6.42 -13.37 15.48
CA TYR A 542 -5.41 -12.37 15.83
C TYR A 542 -4.03 -13.02 15.90
N ARG A 543 -3.01 -12.25 16.29
CA ARG A 543 -1.62 -12.68 16.34
C ARG A 543 -1.15 -12.80 17.78
N LEU A 544 -0.25 -13.75 18.02
CA LEU A 544 0.55 -13.84 19.24
C LEU A 544 1.96 -13.35 18.95
N THR A 545 2.61 -12.75 19.93
CA THR A 545 3.91 -12.07 19.78
C THR A 545 4.99 -13.02 19.24
N GLU A 546 4.93 -14.28 19.65
CA GLU A 546 5.91 -15.32 19.36
C GLU A 546 5.80 -15.87 17.93
N HIS A 547 4.67 -15.64 17.25
CA HIS A 547 4.41 -16.18 15.92
C HIS A 547 4.20 -15.12 14.83
N GLU A 548 5.10 -15.10 13.85
CA GLU A 548 4.87 -14.49 12.54
C GLU A 548 4.31 -15.54 11.56
N HIS A 549 3.00 -15.48 11.35
CA HIS A 549 2.25 -16.21 10.32
C HIS A 549 2.72 -17.67 10.22
N TYR A 550 3.33 -18.06 9.09
CA TYR A 550 3.80 -19.41 8.82
C TYR A 550 5.33 -19.56 8.87
N VAL A 551 6.08 -18.50 9.19
CA VAL A 551 7.55 -18.52 9.16
C VAL A 551 8.10 -19.07 10.48
N THR A 552 7.65 -18.50 11.59
CA THR A 552 8.18 -18.79 12.94
C THR A 552 7.89 -20.19 13.47
N GLN A 553 6.94 -20.93 12.87
CA GLN A 553 6.75 -22.36 13.19
C GLN A 553 7.99 -23.20 12.84
N HIS A 554 8.87 -22.69 11.97
CA HIS A 554 10.16 -23.31 11.64
C HIS A 554 11.29 -22.90 12.60
N VAL A 555 11.00 -22.10 13.63
CA VAL A 555 11.96 -21.66 14.65
C VAL A 555 11.65 -22.38 15.96
N PRO A 556 12.42 -23.44 16.35
CA PRO A 556 12.08 -24.30 17.48
C PRO A 556 11.89 -23.57 18.81
N LEU A 557 12.67 -22.50 19.05
CA LEU A 557 12.56 -21.71 20.27
C LEU A 557 11.24 -20.93 20.35
N LEU A 558 10.74 -20.43 19.21
CA LEU A 558 9.46 -19.70 19.16
C LEU A 558 8.28 -20.66 19.19
N ALA A 559 8.35 -21.75 18.40
CA ALA A 559 7.37 -22.83 18.45
C ALA A 559 7.27 -23.46 19.85
N GLY A 560 8.37 -23.53 20.61
CA GLY A 560 8.35 -24.01 21.99
C GLY A 560 7.60 -23.09 22.97
N LEU A 561 7.52 -21.77 22.69
CA LEU A 561 6.78 -20.82 23.51
C LEU A 561 5.27 -20.88 23.26
N GLN A 562 4.86 -21.15 22.01
CA GLN A 562 3.47 -21.37 21.63
C GLN A 562 3.34 -22.65 20.79
N PRO A 563 3.30 -23.84 21.43
CA PRO A 563 3.43 -25.12 20.72
C PRO A 563 2.15 -25.60 20.04
N SER A 564 1.01 -24.99 20.33
CA SER A 564 -0.28 -25.33 19.73
C SER A 564 -1.15 -24.08 19.56
N PRO A 565 -2.17 -24.14 18.69
CA PRO A 565 -3.24 -23.15 18.67
C PRO A 565 -3.87 -22.91 20.04
#